data_AF-A0AAT9GQ97-F1
#
_entry.id   AF-A0AAT9GQ97-F1
#
_cell.length_a   1.000
_cell.length_b   1.000
_cell.length_c   1.000
_cell.angle_alpha   90.00
_cell.angle_beta   90.00
_cell.angle_gamma   90.00
#
_symmetry.space_group_name_H-M   'P 1'
#
loop_
_entity.id
_entity.type
_entity.pdbx_description
1 polymer ?
#
loop_
_entity_poly.entity_id
_entity_poly.type
_entity_poly.pdbx_seq_one_letter_code
_entity_poly.pdbx_strand_id
1 'polypeptide(L)'
;MEKEKVLSLLQSADQLSLDEIEKYLSSNDKDIKHEAWNYVLKKAKYLPHSFLVSLLKFPDTGTRYRAWNSLPSFISEGLISVEETKSYKEYFIEMLRDSNLTVRFLSWYVTLKQILVLGIVNEEDIKKEKKYLIELLQIDEYKELVNELLSELKM
;
A
#
# COMPACT_ATOMS: atom_id res chain seq x y z
N MET A 1 -19.08 18.37 1.22
CA MET A 1 -19.62 17.85 -0.05
C MET A 1 -20.33 16.55 0.27
N GLU A 2 -21.55 16.35 -0.25
CA GLU A 2 -22.28 15.09 -0.06
C GLU A 2 -21.50 13.94 -0.72
N LYS A 3 -21.51 12.75 -0.09
CA LYS A 3 -20.76 11.57 -0.54
C LYS A 3 -20.93 11.29 -2.04
N GLU A 4 -22.17 11.25 -2.52
CA GLU A 4 -22.49 10.98 -3.92
C GLU A 4 -21.85 11.99 -4.89
N LYS A 5 -21.78 13.27 -4.50
CA LYS A 5 -21.11 14.30 -5.31
C LYS A 5 -19.61 14.06 -5.38
N VAL A 6 -18.98 13.59 -4.29
CA VAL A 6 -17.55 13.21 -4.28
C VAL A 6 -17.29 12.01 -5.18
N LEU A 7 -18.12 10.97 -5.09
CA LEU A 7 -17.97 9.76 -5.90
C LEU A 7 -18.14 10.07 -7.38
N SER A 8 -19.19 10.82 -7.74
CA SER A 8 -19.42 11.26 -9.12
C SER A 8 -18.27 12.10 -9.66
N LEU A 9 -17.70 13.00 -8.84
CA LEU A 9 -16.52 13.78 -9.18
C LEU A 9 -15.30 12.87 -9.44
N LEU A 10 -14.98 11.95 -8.52
CA LEU A 10 -13.84 11.02 -8.68
C LEU A 10 -13.97 10.14 -9.92
N GLN A 11 -15.18 9.76 -10.31
CA GLN A 11 -15.41 8.90 -11.49
C GLN A 11 -15.30 9.66 -12.81
N SER A 12 -15.79 10.90 -12.84
CA SER A 12 -15.97 11.69 -14.07
C SER A 12 -14.87 12.73 -14.30
N ALA A 13 -14.15 13.16 -13.27
CA ALA A 13 -13.16 14.22 -13.40
C ALA A 13 -12.03 13.84 -14.36
N ASP A 14 -11.72 14.76 -15.28
CA ASP A 14 -10.56 14.64 -16.14
C ASP A 14 -9.26 14.93 -15.39
N GLN A 15 -9.29 15.94 -14.52
CA GLN A 15 -8.19 16.35 -13.67
C GLN A 15 -8.70 16.85 -12.33
N LEU A 16 -8.05 16.40 -11.25
CA LEU A 16 -8.19 16.88 -9.89
C LEU A 16 -6.85 17.48 -9.45
N SER A 17 -6.90 18.47 -8.57
CA SER A 17 -5.68 18.94 -7.90
C SER A 17 -5.10 17.85 -7.00
N LEU A 18 -3.78 17.90 -6.76
CA LEU A 18 -3.14 16.92 -5.88
C LEU A 18 -3.73 16.97 -4.46
N ASP A 19 -3.99 18.17 -3.94
CA ASP A 19 -4.61 18.37 -2.62
C ASP A 19 -6.00 17.71 -2.51
N GLU A 20 -6.80 17.76 -3.58
CA GLU A 20 -8.08 17.05 -3.63
C GLU A 20 -7.88 15.53 -3.60
N ILE A 21 -6.93 15.01 -4.38
CA ILE A 21 -6.62 13.59 -4.40
C ILE A 21 -6.17 13.14 -3.00
N GLU A 22 -5.21 13.83 -2.38
CA GLU A 22 -4.71 13.50 -1.04
C GLU A 22 -5.81 13.54 0.03
N LYS A 23 -6.67 14.55 -0.04
CA LYS A 23 -7.84 14.67 0.84
C LYS A 23 -8.74 13.44 0.72
N TYR A 24 -9.08 13.00 -0.50
CA TYR A 24 -9.98 11.86 -0.69
C TYR A 24 -9.30 10.52 -0.36
N LEU A 25 -8.00 10.39 -0.63
CA LEU A 25 -7.19 9.24 -0.17
C LEU A 25 -7.11 9.12 1.35
N SER A 26 -7.31 10.23 2.07
CA SER A 26 -7.34 10.27 3.54
C SER A 26 -8.76 10.21 4.12
N SER A 27 -9.78 9.98 3.28
CA SER A 27 -11.18 9.95 3.73
C SER A 27 -11.44 8.81 4.71
N ASN A 28 -12.23 9.09 5.76
CA ASN A 28 -12.75 8.04 6.65
C ASN A 28 -13.86 7.20 5.99
N ASP A 29 -14.51 7.72 4.94
CA ASP A 29 -15.44 6.95 4.14
C ASP A 29 -14.66 6.04 3.18
N LYS A 30 -14.86 4.72 3.36
CA LYS A 30 -14.14 3.68 2.61
C LYS A 30 -14.41 3.73 1.11
N ASP A 31 -15.61 4.11 0.69
CA ASP A 31 -15.98 4.16 -0.73
C ASP A 31 -15.32 5.36 -1.40
N ILE A 32 -15.30 6.52 -0.73
CA ILE A 32 -14.57 7.69 -1.21
C ILE A 32 -13.07 7.38 -1.33
N LYS A 33 -12.49 6.76 -0.29
CA LYS A 33 -11.07 6.37 -0.32
C LYS A 33 -10.77 5.37 -1.44
N HIS A 34 -11.65 4.38 -1.61
CA HIS A 34 -11.53 3.39 -2.68
C HIS A 34 -11.56 4.06 -4.05
N GLU A 35 -12.51 4.96 -4.29
CA GLU A 35 -12.62 5.63 -5.59
C GLU A 35 -11.52 6.66 -5.83
N ALA A 36 -11.01 7.31 -4.77
CA ALA A 36 -9.82 8.14 -4.88
C ALA A 36 -8.61 7.32 -5.35
N TRP A 37 -8.47 6.09 -4.84
CA TRP A 37 -7.43 5.18 -5.32
C TRP A 37 -7.65 4.77 -6.78
N ASN A 38 -8.87 4.45 -7.19
CA ASN A 38 -9.17 4.10 -8.58
C ASN A 38 -8.87 5.26 -9.53
N TYR A 39 -9.15 6.50 -9.10
CA TYR A 39 -8.74 7.70 -9.83
C TYR A 39 -7.21 7.76 -10.00
N VAL A 40 -6.44 7.53 -8.92
CA VAL A 40 -4.97 7.49 -8.99
C VAL A 40 -4.50 6.45 -10.01
N LEU A 41 -5.03 5.22 -9.97
CA LEU A 41 -4.65 4.17 -10.92
C LEU A 41 -4.97 4.57 -12.37
N LYS A 42 -6.18 5.10 -12.61
CA LYS A 42 -6.63 5.54 -13.95
C LYS A 42 -5.76 6.68 -14.50
N LYS A 43 -5.25 7.55 -13.62
CA LYS A 43 -4.53 8.77 -13.99
C LYS A 43 -3.03 8.69 -13.76
N ALA A 44 -2.48 7.54 -13.33
CA ALA A 44 -1.09 7.41 -12.89
C ALA A 44 -0.09 8.00 -13.88
N LYS A 45 -0.24 7.74 -15.18
CA LYS A 45 0.61 8.26 -16.26
C LYS A 45 0.60 9.78 -16.43
N TYR A 46 -0.41 10.46 -15.89
CA TYR A 46 -0.60 11.90 -15.97
C TYR A 46 -0.33 12.60 -14.65
N LEU A 47 -0.13 11.85 -13.57
CA LEU A 47 0.22 12.39 -12.26
C LEU A 47 1.72 12.68 -12.20
N PRO A 48 2.15 13.72 -11.46
CA PRO A 48 3.56 13.98 -11.26
C PRO A 48 4.25 12.77 -10.63
N HIS A 49 5.42 12.42 -11.15
CA HIS A 49 6.24 11.34 -10.60
C HIS A 49 6.47 11.49 -9.08
N SER A 50 6.77 12.71 -8.62
CA SER A 50 6.95 13.02 -7.19
C SER A 50 5.70 12.75 -6.34
N PHE A 51 4.51 12.87 -6.93
CA PHE A 51 3.26 12.54 -6.27
C PHE A 51 3.11 11.03 -6.13
N LEU A 52 3.37 10.25 -7.19
CA LEU A 52 3.32 8.80 -7.11
C LEU A 52 4.31 8.24 -6.06
N VAL A 53 5.52 8.80 -6.00
CA VAL A 53 6.52 8.45 -4.99
C VAL A 53 6.06 8.85 -3.58
N SER A 54 5.37 9.98 -3.41
CA SER A 54 4.88 10.41 -2.09
C SER A 54 3.86 9.43 -1.50
N LEU A 55 3.12 8.69 -2.34
CA LEU A 55 2.14 7.68 -1.90
C LEU A 55 2.80 6.52 -1.14
N LEU A 56 4.09 6.22 -1.37
CA LEU A 56 4.84 5.17 -0.65
C LEU A 56 5.06 5.49 0.83
N LYS A 57 4.97 6.78 1.20
CA LYS A 57 5.09 7.29 2.57
C LYS A 57 3.81 7.96 3.05
N PHE A 58 2.67 7.66 2.43
CA PHE A 58 1.41 8.35 2.70
C PHE A 58 0.94 8.15 4.15
N PRO A 59 0.51 9.20 4.88
CA PRO A 59 0.17 9.07 6.30
C PRO A 59 -0.92 8.02 6.59
N ASP A 60 -1.97 7.97 5.76
CA ASP A 60 -2.99 6.92 5.86
C ASP A 60 -2.42 5.58 5.38
N THR A 61 -2.31 4.61 6.29
CA THR A 61 -1.63 3.35 6.02
C THR A 61 -2.41 2.44 5.08
N GLY A 62 -3.74 2.60 4.99
CA GLY A 62 -4.56 1.92 3.99
C GLY A 62 -4.25 2.38 2.56
N THR A 63 -4.10 3.68 2.34
CA THR A 63 -3.63 4.24 1.07
C THR A 63 -2.17 3.87 0.80
N ARG A 64 -1.30 3.94 1.81
CA ARG A 64 0.11 3.54 1.69
C ARG A 64 0.24 2.07 1.25
N TYR A 65 -0.54 1.18 1.85
CA TYR A 65 -0.62 -0.22 1.46
C TYR A 65 -0.99 -0.37 -0.02
N ARG A 66 -2.00 0.36 -0.50
CA ARG A 66 -2.40 0.32 -1.91
C ARG A 66 -1.28 0.78 -2.85
N ALA A 67 -0.49 1.77 -2.44
CA ALA A 67 0.67 2.23 -3.19
C ALA A 67 1.76 1.15 -3.29
N TRP A 68 2.17 0.55 -2.17
CA TRP A 68 3.13 -0.55 -2.17
C TRP A 68 2.62 -1.80 -2.91
N ASN A 69 1.33 -2.09 -2.80
CA ASN A 69 0.71 -3.20 -3.52
C ASN A 69 0.69 -2.98 -5.05
N SER A 70 0.57 -1.72 -5.49
CA SER A 70 0.55 -1.34 -6.91
C SER A 70 1.95 -1.07 -7.48
N LEU A 71 2.98 -1.06 -6.63
CA LEU A 71 4.35 -0.75 -7.00
C LEU A 71 4.89 -1.61 -8.17
N PRO A 72 4.63 -2.92 -8.27
CA PRO A 72 5.07 -3.70 -9.43
C PRO A 72 4.52 -3.16 -10.77
N SER A 73 3.27 -2.66 -10.79
CA SER A 73 2.68 -2.03 -11.98
C SER A 73 3.31 -0.69 -12.26
N PHE A 74 3.54 0.13 -11.22
CA PHE A 74 4.22 1.42 -11.39
C PHE A 74 5.65 1.25 -11.93
N ILE A 75 6.35 0.19 -11.51
CA ILE A 75 7.68 -0.13 -12.03
C ILE A 75 7.62 -0.66 -13.47
N SER A 76 6.72 -1.59 -13.78
CA SER A 76 6.61 -2.15 -15.13
C SER A 76 6.20 -1.10 -16.17
N GLU A 77 5.44 -0.09 -15.75
CA GLU A 77 5.04 1.05 -16.57
C GLU A 77 6.07 2.20 -16.60
N GLY A 78 7.18 2.08 -15.86
CA GLY A 78 8.23 3.10 -15.81
C GLY A 78 7.85 4.39 -15.08
N LEU A 79 6.84 4.34 -14.21
CA LEU A 79 6.36 5.49 -13.42
C LEU A 79 7.21 5.73 -12.18
N ILE A 80 7.74 4.67 -11.59
CA ILE A 80 8.67 4.65 -10.45
C ILE A 80 9.71 3.57 -10.72
N SER A 81 10.95 3.78 -10.29
CA SER A 81 12.05 2.82 -10.36
C SER A 81 12.22 2.00 -9.08
N VAL A 82 12.81 0.82 -9.20
CA VAL A 82 13.19 0.02 -8.01
C VAL A 82 14.19 0.77 -7.13
N GLU A 83 15.18 1.42 -7.75
CA GLU A 83 16.31 2.01 -7.04
C GLU A 83 15.89 3.18 -6.15
N GLU A 84 15.03 4.08 -6.64
CA GLU A 84 14.51 5.16 -5.80
C GLU A 84 13.60 4.63 -4.69
N THR A 85 12.86 3.53 -4.94
CA THR A 85 11.93 2.96 -3.97
C THR A 85 12.65 2.40 -2.75
N LYS A 86 13.90 1.93 -2.90
CA LYS A 86 14.72 1.46 -1.78
C LYS A 86 14.92 2.52 -0.70
N SER A 87 14.97 3.80 -1.05
CA SER A 87 15.07 4.91 -0.09
C SER A 87 13.83 5.05 0.80
N TYR A 88 12.71 4.41 0.45
CA TYR A 88 11.45 4.44 1.18
C TYR A 88 11.11 3.12 1.87
N LYS A 89 12.00 2.11 1.85
CA LYS A 89 11.72 0.76 2.34
C LYS A 89 11.23 0.71 3.79
N GLU A 90 11.68 1.63 4.65
CA GLU A 90 11.25 1.70 6.05
C GLU A 90 9.75 1.95 6.18
N TYR A 91 9.14 2.70 5.27
CA TYR A 91 7.69 2.92 5.25
C TYR A 91 6.89 1.66 4.90
N PHE A 92 7.50 0.72 4.16
CA PHE A 92 6.93 -0.61 3.97
C PHE A 92 7.06 -1.47 5.23
N ILE A 93 8.25 -1.48 5.85
CA ILE A 93 8.52 -2.24 7.08
C ILE A 93 7.60 -1.77 8.23
N GLU A 94 7.30 -0.48 8.32
CA GLU A 94 6.29 0.06 9.26
C GLU A 94 4.92 -0.62 9.12
N MET A 95 4.49 -0.93 7.89
CA MET A 95 3.20 -1.58 7.68
C MET A 95 3.18 -3.03 8.17
N LEU A 96 4.34 -3.71 8.23
CA LEU A 96 4.47 -5.06 8.80
C LEU A 96 4.20 -5.11 10.31
N ARG A 97 4.18 -3.95 10.97
CA ARG A 97 3.84 -3.78 12.40
C ARG A 97 2.69 -2.80 12.64
N ASP A 98 1.89 -2.53 11.62
CA ASP A 98 0.77 -1.57 11.68
C ASP A 98 -0.22 -1.95 12.80
N SER A 99 -0.80 -0.98 13.48
CA SER A 99 -1.85 -1.24 14.49
C SER A 99 -3.18 -1.67 13.84
N ASN A 100 -3.40 -1.30 12.58
CA ASN A 100 -4.49 -1.82 11.77
C ASN A 100 -4.14 -3.24 11.29
N LEU A 101 -4.76 -4.23 11.92
CA LEU A 101 -4.50 -5.65 11.68
C LEU A 101 -4.76 -6.07 10.22
N THR A 102 -5.72 -5.46 9.53
CA THR A 102 -5.97 -5.73 8.11
C THR A 102 -4.82 -5.22 7.25
N VAL A 103 -4.33 -3.99 7.48
CA VAL A 103 -3.16 -3.46 6.74
C VAL A 103 -1.92 -4.31 7.03
N ARG A 104 -1.71 -4.67 8.30
CA ARG A 104 -0.58 -5.52 8.70
C ARG A 104 -0.62 -6.87 7.99
N PHE A 105 -1.75 -7.57 8.07
CA PHE A 105 -1.94 -8.88 7.45
C PHE A 105 -1.73 -8.82 5.94
N LEU A 106 -2.36 -7.87 5.24
CA LEU A 106 -2.22 -7.73 3.80
C LEU A 106 -0.79 -7.37 3.39
N SER A 107 -0.08 -6.57 4.18
CA SER A 107 1.32 -6.21 3.92
C SER A 107 2.23 -7.44 3.99
N TRP A 108 2.01 -8.32 4.98
CA TRP A 108 2.72 -9.61 5.08
C TRP A 108 2.34 -10.58 3.98
N TYR A 109 1.04 -10.82 3.76
CA TYR A 109 0.57 -11.93 2.94
C TYR A 109 0.50 -11.59 1.44
N VAL A 110 0.03 -10.39 1.10
CA VAL A 110 -0.22 -9.99 -0.30
C VAL A 110 1.00 -9.26 -0.87
N THR A 111 1.56 -8.32 -0.12
CA THR A 111 2.54 -7.37 -0.68
C THR A 111 3.98 -7.81 -0.47
N LEU A 112 4.35 -8.47 0.62
CA LEU A 112 5.77 -8.75 0.93
C LEU A 112 6.49 -9.54 -0.18
N LYS A 113 5.85 -10.58 -0.73
CA LYS A 113 6.48 -11.45 -1.74
C LYS A 113 6.97 -10.67 -2.95
N GLN A 114 6.15 -9.76 -3.48
CA GLN A 114 6.53 -8.92 -4.61
C GLN A 114 7.65 -7.92 -4.24
N ILE A 115 7.63 -7.37 -3.02
CA ILE A 115 8.68 -6.43 -2.57
C ILE A 115 10.03 -7.13 -2.38
N LEU A 116 10.02 -8.39 -1.92
CA LEU A 116 11.21 -9.25 -1.87
C LEU A 116 11.74 -9.58 -3.28
N VAL A 117 10.85 -9.96 -4.22
CA VAL A 117 11.23 -10.24 -5.61
C VAL A 117 11.83 -9.01 -6.30
N LEU A 118 11.31 -7.83 -6.02
CA LEU A 118 11.86 -6.56 -6.51
C LEU A 118 13.18 -6.17 -5.84
N GLY A 119 13.60 -6.87 -4.78
CA GLY A 119 14.84 -6.58 -4.06
C GLY A 119 14.84 -5.24 -3.32
N ILE A 120 13.65 -4.74 -2.97
CA ILE A 120 13.50 -3.48 -2.22
C ILE A 120 13.77 -3.69 -0.73
N VAL A 121 13.31 -4.83 -0.20
CA VAL A 121 13.67 -5.36 1.11
C VAL A 121 14.28 -6.75 0.96
N ASN A 122 14.98 -7.20 1.98
CA ASN A 122 15.46 -8.57 2.10
C ASN A 122 14.90 -9.27 3.35
N GLU A 123 15.16 -10.56 3.50
CA GLU A 123 14.69 -11.34 4.66
C GLU A 123 15.22 -10.80 6.00
N GLU A 124 16.45 -10.26 6.04
CA GLU A 124 17.04 -9.72 7.26
C GLU A 124 16.35 -8.41 7.69
N ASP A 125 15.90 -7.59 6.73
CA ASP A 125 15.12 -6.38 7.00
C ASP A 125 13.83 -6.71 7.77
N ILE A 126 13.14 -7.79 7.38
CA ILE A 126 11.81 -8.15 7.93
C ILE A 126 11.86 -9.10 9.12
N LYS A 127 12.96 -9.82 9.32
CA LYS A 127 13.11 -10.81 10.41
C LYS A 127 12.91 -10.20 11.80
N LYS A 128 13.29 -8.93 11.97
CA LYS A 128 13.10 -8.17 13.22
C LYS A 128 11.63 -7.94 13.55
N GLU A 129 10.77 -7.93 12.54
CA GLU A 129 9.33 -7.69 12.67
C GLU A 129 8.53 -8.99 12.80
N LYS A 130 9.18 -10.17 12.79
CA LYS A 130 8.53 -11.49 12.88
C LYS A 130 7.50 -11.60 14.01
N LYS A 131 7.77 -10.98 15.17
CA LYS A 131 6.84 -11.00 16.31
C LYS A 131 5.43 -10.49 15.93
N TYR A 132 5.35 -9.48 15.06
CA TYR A 132 4.08 -8.88 14.62
C TYR A 132 3.33 -9.78 13.63
N LEU A 133 4.02 -10.64 12.90
CA LEU A 133 3.41 -11.71 12.10
C LEU A 133 2.84 -12.81 13.01
N ILE A 134 3.60 -13.25 14.02
CA ILE A 134 3.14 -14.27 14.99
C ILE A 134 1.88 -13.81 15.73
N GLU A 135 1.80 -12.53 16.10
CA GLU A 135 0.61 -11.95 16.75
C GLU A 135 -0.67 -12.17 15.92
N LEU A 136 -0.58 -12.22 14.59
CA LEU A 136 -1.73 -12.46 13.71
C LEU A 136 -2.29 -13.89 13.82
N LEU A 137 -1.55 -14.85 14.39
CA LEU A 137 -2.07 -16.21 14.68
C LEU A 137 -3.22 -16.22 15.70
N GLN A 138 -3.41 -15.13 16.45
CA GLN A 138 -4.52 -14.96 17.38
C GLN A 138 -5.85 -14.62 16.67
N ILE A 139 -5.79 -14.37 15.37
CA ILE A 139 -6.95 -14.03 14.54
C ILE A 139 -7.27 -15.26 13.70
N ASP A 140 -8.38 -15.93 13.99
CA ASP A 140 -8.75 -17.20 13.35
C ASP A 140 -8.78 -17.10 11.82
N GLU A 141 -9.27 -15.98 11.27
CA GLU A 141 -9.32 -15.71 9.83
C GLU A 141 -7.93 -15.76 9.15
N TYR A 142 -6.87 -15.38 9.85
CA TYR A 142 -5.52 -15.25 9.28
C TYR A 142 -4.63 -16.44 9.62
N LYS A 143 -5.05 -17.31 10.54
CA LYS A 143 -4.19 -18.33 11.16
C LYS A 143 -3.57 -19.29 10.17
N GLU A 144 -4.34 -19.82 9.22
CA GLU A 144 -3.83 -20.77 8.21
C GLU A 144 -2.78 -20.10 7.31
N LEU A 145 -3.11 -18.91 6.81
CA LEU A 145 -2.25 -18.13 5.90
C LEU A 145 -0.96 -17.65 6.58
N VAL A 146 -1.03 -17.31 7.87
CA VAL A 146 0.15 -16.94 8.66
C VAL A 146 1.07 -18.15 8.89
N ASN A 147 0.52 -19.34 9.15
CA ASN A 147 1.34 -20.56 9.28
C ASN A 147 2.04 -20.94 7.97
N GLU A 148 1.35 -20.81 6.84
CA GLU A 148 1.94 -20.96 5.50
C GLU A 148 3.12 -19.99 5.34
N LEU A 149 2.90 -18.70 5.58
CA LEU A 149 3.92 -17.67 5.41
C LEU A 149 5.14 -17.86 6.33
N LEU A 150 4.95 -18.25 7.60
CA LEU A 150 6.04 -18.56 8.52
C LEU A 150 6.91 -19.71 7.99
N SER A 151 6.27 -20.72 7.39
CA SER A 151 6.96 -21.87 6.80
C SER A 151 7.75 -21.46 5.53
N GLU A 152 7.15 -20.63 4.67
CA GLU A 152 7.81 -20.13 3.45
C GLU A 152 9.04 -19.26 3.75
N LEU A 153 8.91 -18.33 4.70
CA LEU A 153 9.97 -17.40 5.09
C LEU A 153 11.04 -18.07 5.96
N LYS A 154 10.90 -19.37 6.29
CA LYS A 154 11.76 -20.11 7.24
C LYS A 154 11.89 -19.38 8.57
N MET A 155 10.80 -18.75 9.02
CA MET A 155 10.77 -17.90 10.20
C MET A 155 10.31 -18.66 11.42
#